data_AF-X8CCN2-F1
#
_entry.id   AF-X8CCN2-F1
#
_cell.length_a   1.000
_cell.length_b   1.000
_cell.length_c   1.000
_cell.angle_alpha   90.00
_cell.angle_beta   90.00
_cell.angle_gamma   90.00
#
_symmetry.space_group_name_H-M   'P 1'
#
loop_
_entity.id
_entity.type
_entity.pdbx_description
1 polymer ?
#
loop_
_entity_poly.entity_id
_entity_poly.type
_entity_poly.pdbx_seq_one_letter_code
_entity_poly.pdbx_strand_id
1 'polypeptide(L)'
;MRLADGQVVARRVLAVAPQMQARTQGLEGLGLPVQDLPNMGRGFASGMAGTTEVPGVWVAGNATDLVAQVGASAAAGALAGADINRMLAIADTDAALQGKRATTGSGPSATASA
;
A
#
# COMPACT_ATOMS: atom_id res chain seq x y z
N MET A 1 -14.64 10.00 36.07
CA MET A 1 -13.22 9.58 36.21
C MET A 1 -12.80 9.68 37.66
N ARG A 2 -11.97 8.75 38.12
CA ARG A 2 -11.48 8.67 39.51
C ARG A 2 -10.01 9.06 39.55
N LEU A 3 -9.66 10.01 40.41
CA LEU A 3 -8.30 10.45 40.63
C LEU A 3 -7.58 9.51 41.61
N ALA A 4 -6.25 9.58 41.65
CA ALA A 4 -5.43 8.73 42.52
C ALA A 4 -5.73 8.94 44.02
N ASP A 5 -6.20 10.13 44.41
CA ASP A 5 -6.64 10.47 45.76
C ASP A 5 -8.05 9.95 46.10
N GLY A 6 -8.70 9.25 45.16
CA GLY A 6 -10.04 8.68 45.32
C GLY A 6 -11.17 9.62 44.91
N GLN A 7 -10.92 10.90 44.62
CA GLN A 7 -11.94 11.85 44.19
C GLN A 7 -12.57 11.43 42.86
N VAL A 8 -13.89 11.55 42.75
CA VAL A 8 -14.62 11.26 41.51
C VAL A 8 -15.05 12.57 40.85
N VAL A 9 -14.62 12.74 39.60
CA VAL A 9 -14.95 13.89 38.76
C VAL A 9 -15.94 13.45 37.68
N ALA A 10 -17.15 14.03 37.69
CA ALA A 10 -18.18 13.76 36.70
C ALA A 10 -17.83 14.40 35.34
N ARG A 11 -17.91 13.64 34.24
CA ARG A 11 -17.69 14.16 32.88
C ARG A 11 -18.70 13.59 31.91
N ARG A 12 -19.19 14.46 31.01
CA ARG A 12 -20.03 14.08 29.88
C ARG A 12 -19.22 13.59 28.69
N VAL A 13 -17.99 14.11 28.53
CA VAL A 13 -17.06 13.76 27.46
C VAL A 13 -15.65 13.68 28.03
N LEU A 14 -14.89 12.69 27.56
CA LEU A 14 -13.47 12.52 27.84
C LEU A 14 -12.79 12.18 26.51
N ALA A 15 -11.72 12.90 26.17
CA ALA A 15 -10.89 12.62 25.01
C ALA A 15 -9.45 12.37 25.46
N VAL A 16 -8.80 11.41 24.83
CA VAL A 16 -7.41 11.04 25.07
C VAL A 16 -6.70 10.92 23.73
N ALA A 17 -5.44 11.30 23.66
CA ALA A 17 -4.60 11.02 22.51
C ALA A 17 -4.18 9.54 22.56
N PRO A 18 -4.58 8.68 21.60
CA PRO A 18 -4.14 7.30 21.56
C PRO A 18 -2.71 7.20 21.04
N GLN A 19 -2.05 6.08 21.33
CA GLN A 19 -0.86 5.67 20.60
C GLN A 19 -1.31 4.93 19.33
N MET A 20 -1.05 5.49 18.16
CA MET A 20 -1.49 4.90 16.90
C MET A 20 -0.50 3.83 16.42
N GLN A 21 -0.99 2.67 16.01
CA GLN A 21 -0.17 1.61 15.44
C GLN A 21 -0.88 1.09 14.19
N ALA A 22 -0.20 1.10 13.05
CA ALA A 22 -0.70 0.46 11.86
C ALA A 22 -0.89 -1.05 12.11
N ARG A 23 -1.92 -1.64 11.50
CA ARG A 23 -2.19 -3.07 11.62
C ARG A 23 -1.24 -3.84 10.71
N THR A 24 -0.14 -4.32 11.28
CA THR A 24 0.92 -5.02 10.53
C THR A 24 0.90 -6.54 10.68
N GLN A 25 0.12 -7.08 11.63
CA GLN A 25 0.12 -8.50 11.95
C GLN A 25 -0.28 -9.35 10.75
N GLY A 26 0.53 -10.36 10.44
CA GLY A 26 0.33 -11.28 9.32
C GLY A 26 0.93 -10.80 7.99
N LEU A 27 1.53 -9.60 7.95
CA LEU A 27 2.21 -9.04 6.77
C LEU A 27 3.74 -9.15 6.87
N GLU A 28 4.28 -9.74 7.93
CA GLU A 28 5.72 -9.80 8.20
C GLU A 28 6.49 -10.52 7.09
N GLY A 29 5.88 -11.55 6.49
CA GLY A 29 6.47 -12.31 5.38
C GLY A 29 6.66 -11.50 4.08
N LEU A 30 6.02 -10.32 3.96
CA LEU A 30 6.15 -9.46 2.79
C LEU A 30 7.41 -8.58 2.83
N GLY A 31 8.03 -8.38 4.00
CA GLY A 31 9.23 -7.55 4.13
C GLY A 31 8.98 -6.04 3.91
N LEU A 32 7.77 -5.56 4.19
CA LEU A 32 7.41 -4.14 3.99
C LEU A 32 8.20 -3.22 4.95
N PRO A 33 8.78 -2.11 4.44
CA PRO A 33 9.49 -1.17 5.28
C PRO A 33 8.52 -0.45 6.21
N VAL A 34 8.91 -0.31 7.47
CA VAL A 34 8.12 0.34 8.53
C VAL A 34 8.91 1.54 9.04
N GLN A 35 8.24 2.69 9.16
CA GLN A 35 8.81 3.92 9.69
C GLN A 35 8.16 4.30 11.02
N ASP A 36 8.98 4.83 11.93
CA ASP A 36 8.49 5.47 13.14
C ASP A 36 8.12 6.93 12.83
N LEU A 37 6.90 7.31 13.17
CA LEU A 37 6.41 8.68 13.08
C LEU A 37 6.54 9.33 14.46
N PRO A 38 7.41 10.36 14.62
CA PRO A 38 7.66 11.01 15.90
C PRO A 38 6.36 11.43 16.59
N ASN A 39 6.18 10.96 17.84
CA ASN A 39 5.01 11.24 18.69
C ASN A 39 3.64 10.79 18.13
N MET A 40 3.61 10.06 17.00
CA MET A 40 2.36 9.61 16.38
C MET A 40 2.26 8.09 16.28
N GLY A 41 3.39 7.38 16.28
CA GLY A 41 3.41 5.92 16.33
C GLY A 41 4.17 5.31 15.17
N ARG A 42 3.69 4.18 14.64
CA ARG A 42 4.41 3.41 13.62
C ARG A 42 3.51 2.98 12.46
N GLY A 43 4.00 3.17 11.22
CA GLY A 43 3.28 2.89 9.98
C GLY A 43 4.20 2.40 8.86
N PHE A 44 3.63 1.92 7.76
CA PHE A 44 4.40 1.50 6.59
C PHE A 44 4.99 2.71 5.87
N ALA A 45 6.26 2.58 5.46
CA ALA A 45 6.87 3.54 4.55
C ALA A 45 6.35 3.27 3.12
N SER A 46 6.06 4.35 2.39
CA SER A 46 5.57 4.26 1.02
C SER A 46 6.01 5.45 0.17
N GLY A 47 6.20 5.23 -1.12
CA GLY A 47 6.38 6.27 -2.11
C GLY A 47 5.06 6.92 -2.53
N MET A 48 5.12 7.69 -3.63
CA MET A 48 3.93 8.28 -4.24
C MET A 48 2.89 7.20 -4.58
N ALA A 49 1.62 7.54 -4.39
CA ALA A 49 0.50 6.62 -4.59
C ALA A 49 0.57 5.31 -3.77
N GLY A 50 1.34 5.29 -2.67
CA GLY A 50 1.39 4.13 -1.78
C GLY A 50 2.30 2.99 -2.27
N THR A 51 3.18 3.26 -3.24
CA THR A 51 4.14 2.26 -3.74
C THR A 51 5.09 1.80 -2.62
N THR A 52 5.46 0.53 -2.66
CA THR A 52 6.44 -0.04 -1.72
C THR A 52 7.65 -0.57 -2.48
N GLU A 53 8.73 -0.87 -1.76
CA GLU A 53 9.91 -1.53 -2.33
C GLU A 53 9.63 -3.00 -2.71
N VAL A 54 8.50 -3.56 -2.26
CA VAL A 54 8.07 -4.92 -2.57
C VAL A 54 7.22 -4.89 -3.85
N PRO A 55 7.69 -5.48 -4.96
CA PRO A 55 6.95 -5.46 -6.22
C PRO A 55 5.55 -6.08 -6.06
N GLY A 56 4.54 -5.38 -6.57
CA GLY A 56 3.15 -5.85 -6.50
C GLY A 56 2.43 -5.51 -5.18
N VAL A 57 3.06 -4.78 -4.26
CA VAL A 57 2.44 -4.40 -2.98
C VAL A 57 2.36 -2.88 -2.84
N TRP A 58 1.16 -2.41 -2.49
CA TRP A 58 0.86 -1.02 -2.18
C TRP A 58 0.24 -0.91 -0.79
N VAL A 59 0.41 0.24 -0.14
CA VAL A 59 -0.17 0.56 1.17
C VAL A 59 -0.84 1.93 1.09
N ALA A 60 -1.97 2.11 1.77
CA ALA A 60 -2.75 3.35 1.71
C ALA A 60 -3.51 3.63 3.01
N GLY A 61 -3.93 4.89 3.17
CA GLY A 61 -4.73 5.36 4.31
C GLY A 61 -3.95 5.31 5.62
N ASN A 62 -4.61 4.96 6.73
CA ASN A 62 -3.96 4.96 8.03
C ASN A 62 -2.82 3.96 8.21
N ALA A 63 -2.64 3.04 7.26
CA ALA A 63 -1.47 2.18 7.23
C ALA A 63 -0.17 2.97 6.95
N THR A 64 -0.26 4.11 6.25
CA THR A 64 0.88 4.98 5.89
C THR A 64 0.83 6.34 6.59
N ASP A 65 -0.36 6.91 6.79
CA ASP A 65 -0.60 8.17 7.51
C ASP A 65 -1.57 7.95 8.67
N LEU A 66 -1.03 7.77 9.87
CA LEU A 66 -1.76 7.40 11.09
C LEU A 66 -2.88 8.37 11.47
N VAL A 67 -2.82 9.63 11.03
CA VAL A 67 -3.82 10.66 11.39
C VAL A 67 -4.75 11.04 10.23
N ALA A 68 -4.54 10.47 9.04
CA ALA A 68 -5.39 10.69 7.88
C ALA A 68 -6.85 10.42 8.21
N GLN A 69 -7.70 11.43 8.02
CA GLN A 69 -9.14 11.24 8.14
C GLN A 69 -9.69 10.49 6.94
N VAL A 70 -10.95 10.06 7.03
CA VAL A 70 -11.59 9.18 6.03
C VAL A 70 -11.43 9.72 4.60
N GLY A 71 -11.59 11.02 4.38
CA GLY A 71 -11.43 11.62 3.05
C GLY A 71 -10.01 11.49 2.48
N ALA A 72 -8.99 11.82 3.28
CA ALA A 72 -7.59 11.68 2.89
C ALA A 72 -7.21 10.20 2.68
N SER A 73 -7.69 9.31 3.56
CA SER A 73 -7.48 7.86 3.43
C SER A 73 -8.12 7.31 2.15
N ALA A 74 -9.33 7.75 1.80
CA ALA A 74 -10.00 7.35 0.57
C ALA A 74 -9.25 7.85 -0.67
N ALA A 75 -8.75 9.10 -0.65
CA ALA A 75 -7.94 9.65 -1.73
C ALA A 75 -6.63 8.87 -1.93
N ALA A 76 -5.95 8.50 -0.84
CA ALA A 76 -4.76 7.67 -0.89
C ALA A 76 -5.06 6.29 -1.50
N GLY A 77 -6.18 5.67 -1.13
CA GLY A 77 -6.63 4.41 -1.73
C GLY A 77 -6.93 4.53 -3.23
N ALA A 78 -7.56 5.63 -3.65
CA ALA A 78 -7.84 5.89 -5.06
C ALA A 78 -6.55 6.06 -5.89
N LEU A 79 -5.55 6.77 -5.34
CA LEU A 79 -4.24 6.91 -5.98
C LEU A 79 -3.52 5.56 -6.11
N ALA A 80 -3.51 4.76 -5.05
CA ALA A 80 -2.91 3.42 -5.08
C ALA A 80 -3.62 2.52 -6.10
N GLY A 81 -4.95 2.51 -6.14
CA GLY A 81 -5.72 1.75 -7.12
C GLY A 81 -5.44 2.19 -8.56
N ALA A 82 -5.30 3.50 -8.81
CA ALA A 82 -4.95 4.03 -10.12
C ALA A 82 -3.54 3.58 -10.57
N ASP A 83 -2.57 3.60 -9.67
CA ASP A 83 -1.20 3.15 -9.98
C ASP A 83 -1.12 1.64 -10.19
N ILE A 84 -1.83 0.83 -9.39
CA ILE A 84 -1.98 -0.61 -9.59
C ILE A 84 -2.53 -0.89 -10.99
N ASN A 85 -3.64 -0.23 -11.36
CA ASN A 85 -4.25 -0.42 -12.66
C ASN A 85 -3.32 -0.01 -13.81
N ARG A 86 -2.60 1.11 -13.65
CA ARG A 86 -1.58 1.55 -14.62
C ARG A 86 -0.50 0.50 -14.80
N MET A 87 0.03 -0.06 -13.70
CA MET A 87 1.08 -1.08 -13.74
C MET A 87 0.60 -2.37 -14.41
N LEU A 88 -0.62 -2.82 -14.12
CA LEU A 88 -1.21 -4.00 -14.75
C LEU A 88 -1.41 -3.78 -16.27
N ALA A 89 -1.91 -2.62 -16.68
CA ALA A 89 -2.10 -2.32 -18.11
C ALA A 89 -0.78 -2.32 -18.90
N ILE A 90 0.32 -1.86 -18.28
CA ILE A 90 1.67 -1.94 -18.87
C ILE A 90 2.10 -3.41 -18.98
N ALA A 91 1.97 -4.18 -17.90
CA ALA A 91 2.34 -5.60 -17.89
C ALA A 91 1.57 -6.41 -18.95
N ASP A 92 0.27 -6.17 -19.10
CA ASP A 92 -0.57 -6.81 -20.13
C ASP A 92 -0.09 -6.45 -21.54
N THR A 93 0.29 -5.18 -21.75
CA THR A 93 0.82 -4.71 -23.03
C THR A 93 2.14 -5.42 -23.36
N ASP A 94 3.04 -5.53 -22.39
CA ASP A 94 4.33 -6.21 -22.56
C ASP A 94 4.15 -7.70 -22.86
N ALA A 95 3.25 -8.38 -22.14
CA ALA A 95 2.92 -9.77 -22.37
C ALA A 95 2.35 -10.00 -23.78
N ALA A 96 1.46 -9.13 -24.24
CA ALA A 96 0.89 -9.20 -25.59
C ALA A 96 1.95 -9.03 -26.69
N LEU A 97 2.90 -8.11 -26.51
CA LEU A 97 4.01 -7.91 -27.45
C LEU A 97 4.95 -9.13 -27.50
N GLN A 98 5.24 -9.73 -26.34
CA GLN A 98 6.06 -10.94 -26.25
C GLN A 98 5.36 -12.13 -26.93
N GLY A 99 4.05 -12.31 -26.72
CA GLY A 99 3.26 -13.33 -27.40
C GLY A 99 3.28 -13.20 -28.92
N LYS A 100 3.13 -11.98 -29.46
CA LYS A 100 3.22 -11.73 -30.92
C LYS A 100 4.60 -12.02 -31.50
N ARG A 101 5.68 -11.75 -30.76
CA ARG A 101 7.05 -12.06 -31.19
C ARG A 101 7.28 -13.57 -31.24
N ALA A 102 6.77 -14.32 -30.26
CA ALA A 102 6.87 -15.78 -30.23
C ALA A 102 6.12 -16.44 -31.40
N THR A 103 4.95 -15.92 -31.79
CA THR A 103 4.20 -16.45 -32.94
C THR A 103 4.83 -16.09 -34.28
N THR A 104 5.47 -14.93 -34.39
CA THR A 104 6.12 -14.47 -35.64
C THR A 104 7.48 -15.16 -35.86
N GLY A 105 8.21 -15.48 -34.79
CA GLY A 105 9.50 -16.20 -34.85
C GLY A 105 9.39 -17.71 -35.10
N SER A 106 8.17 -18.28 -35.12
CA SER A 106 7.90 -19.70 -35.38
C SER A 106 7.29 -19.96 -36.78
N GLY A 107 7.32 -18.95 -37.67
CA GLY A 107 6.95 -19.15 -39.09
C GLY A 107 7.92 -20.12 -39.78
N PRO A 108 7.45 -20.96 -40.72
CA PRO A 108 8.25 -22.04 -41.30
C PRO A 108 9.52 -21.47 -41.94
N SER A 109 10.68 -21.92 -41.48
CA SER A 109 11.94 -21.75 -42.19
C SER A 109 11.78 -22.44 -43.54
N ALA A 110 11.59 -21.65 -44.59
CA ALA A 110 11.61 -22.15 -45.95
C ALA A 110 13.03 -22.68 -46.19
N THR A 111 13.20 -23.99 -46.07
CA THR A 111 14.38 -24.70 -46.55
C THR A 111 14.41 -24.55 -48.06
N ALA A 112 15.15 -23.54 -48.54
CA ALA A 112 15.52 -23.42 -49.94
C ALA A 112 16.64 -24.43 -50.22
N SER A 113 16.27 -25.55 -50.84
CA SER A 113 17.18 -26.50 -51.46
C SER A 113 17.44 -26.08 -52.91
N ALA A 114 18.71 -25.85 -53.26
CA ALA A 114 19.29 -25.99 -54.59
C ALA A 114 20.80 -26.22 -54.46
#